data_AF-A0A328NF95-F1
#
_entry.id   AF-A0A328NF95-F1
#
_cell.length_a   1.000
_cell.length_b   1.000
_cell.length_c   1.000
_cell.angle_alpha   90.00
_cell.angle_beta   90.00
_cell.angle_gamma   90.00
#
_symmetry.space_group_name_H-M   'P 1'
#
loop_
_entity.id
_entity.type
_entity.pdbx_description
1 polymer ?
#
loop_
_entity_poly.entity_id
_entity_poly.type
_entity_poly.pdbx_seq_one_letter_code
_entity_poly.pdbx_strand_id
1 'polypeptide(L)'
;MTAPDARSGTGRPAELFFEDLVPGLTVDLGVVTVDADEMVAFARRFDPQWYHVDSDLAAESRHGGLIASGFYTVSLFMRAYVDHLLSRAAADASPGLEELRWLAPVRAGDRLAVRVDVMGARPSTARPGLGTVSLTGTMLRLGPDDRPEQEVLRTRFRGWFAVRPVEADPAEAEAAPTDADQPGADQPDSGPTAADASTVGSSDGDPAQSSGSPEAQRPD
;
A
#
# COMPACT_ATOMS: atom_id res chain seq x y z
N MET A 1 -6.52 -4.53 -28.54
CA MET A 1 -6.98 -4.36 -27.15
C MET A 1 -5.80 -3.74 -26.40
N THR A 2 -5.83 -2.43 -26.16
CA THR A 2 -4.72 -1.68 -25.57
C THR A 2 -4.37 -2.25 -24.19
N ALA A 3 -3.08 -2.40 -23.89
CA ALA A 3 -2.62 -2.87 -22.57
C ALA A 3 -3.29 -2.04 -21.46
N PRO A 4 -3.63 -2.64 -20.30
CA PRO A 4 -4.23 -1.86 -19.22
C PRO A 4 -3.26 -0.77 -18.78
N ASP A 5 -3.65 0.50 -18.94
CA ASP A 5 -2.92 1.65 -18.40
C ASP A 5 -2.69 1.40 -16.91
N ALA A 6 -1.43 1.17 -16.53
CA ALA A 6 -1.08 0.93 -15.15
C ALA A 6 -1.50 2.16 -14.32
N ARG A 7 -2.18 1.91 -13.21
CA ARG A 7 -2.66 2.96 -12.31
C ARG A 7 -1.67 3.22 -11.20
N SER A 8 -1.59 4.47 -10.78
CA SER A 8 -0.89 4.85 -9.57
C SER A 8 -1.64 4.40 -8.32
N GLY A 9 -1.01 4.53 -7.15
CA GLY A 9 -1.64 4.25 -5.86
C GLY A 9 -2.88 5.09 -5.56
N THR A 10 -3.12 6.18 -6.31
CA THR A 10 -4.35 7.01 -6.21
C THR A 10 -5.28 6.85 -7.42
N GLY A 11 -5.02 5.88 -8.30
CA GLY A 11 -5.89 5.52 -9.41
C GLY A 11 -5.74 6.38 -10.67
N ARG A 12 -4.78 7.31 -10.72
CA ARG A 12 -4.40 8.07 -11.92
C ARG A 12 -3.49 7.22 -12.81
N PRO A 13 -3.25 7.57 -14.09
CA PRO A 13 -2.21 6.91 -14.88
C PRO A 13 -0.86 6.98 -14.15
N ALA A 14 -0.14 5.86 -14.09
CA ALA A 14 1.17 5.80 -13.46
C ALA A 14 2.26 6.37 -14.36
N GLU A 15 3.18 7.11 -13.75
CA GLU A 15 4.36 7.69 -14.39
C GLU A 15 5.63 6.93 -13.98
N LEU A 16 5.66 6.41 -12.74
CA LEU A 16 6.79 5.66 -12.19
C LEU A 16 6.45 4.18 -12.06
N PHE A 17 7.40 3.32 -12.40
CA PHE A 17 7.30 1.87 -12.33
C PHE A 17 8.43 1.29 -11.48
N PHE A 18 8.41 -0.02 -11.30
CA PHE A 18 9.43 -0.75 -10.54
C PHE A 18 10.86 -0.39 -10.98
N GLU A 19 11.09 -0.25 -12.28
CA GLU A 19 12.39 0.04 -12.88
C GLU A 19 12.95 1.42 -12.52
N ASP A 20 12.07 2.36 -12.16
CA ASP A 20 12.46 3.73 -11.80
C ASP A 20 12.88 3.84 -10.33
N LEU A 21 12.50 2.85 -9.50
CA LEU A 21 12.76 2.82 -8.07
C LEU A 21 14.03 2.03 -7.78
N VAL A 22 15.17 2.61 -8.19
CA VAL A 22 16.49 1.98 -8.07
C VAL A 22 17.19 2.29 -6.74
N PRO A 23 18.00 1.37 -6.20
CA PRO A 23 18.78 1.62 -4.98
C PRO A 23 19.64 2.88 -5.08
N GLY A 24 19.65 3.69 -4.02
CA GLY A 24 20.33 4.98 -3.98
C GLY A 24 19.47 6.17 -4.41
N LEU A 25 18.26 5.94 -4.92
CA LEU A 25 17.28 6.99 -5.12
C LEU A 25 16.78 7.51 -3.77
N THR A 26 16.89 8.82 -3.56
CA THR A 26 16.23 9.54 -2.47
C THR A 26 15.11 10.40 -3.06
N VAL A 27 13.91 10.25 -2.53
CA VAL A 27 12.74 11.04 -2.90
C VAL A 27 12.43 12.01 -1.77
N ASP A 28 12.49 13.30 -2.08
CA ASP A 28 11.99 14.36 -1.21
C ASP A 28 10.45 14.34 -1.23
N LEU A 29 9.84 14.20 -0.05
CA LEU A 29 8.40 14.17 0.15
C LEU A 29 7.88 15.49 0.74
N GLY A 30 8.70 16.53 0.73
CA GLY A 30 8.35 17.86 1.18
C GLY A 30 8.42 18.04 2.70
N VAL A 31 7.80 19.13 3.15
CA VAL A 31 7.75 19.51 4.57
C VAL A 31 6.31 19.51 5.05
N VAL A 32 6.06 18.85 6.18
CA VAL A 32 4.76 18.82 6.85
C VAL A 32 4.84 19.66 8.13
N THR A 33 3.86 20.52 8.36
CA THR A 33 3.72 21.25 9.62
C THR A 33 2.74 20.51 10.52
N VAL A 34 3.12 20.25 11.76
CA VAL A 34 2.29 19.50 12.71
C VAL A 34 1.20 20.41 13.25
N ASP A 35 -0.03 20.19 12.80
CA ASP A 35 -1.20 20.92 13.29
C ASP A 35 -1.61 20.46 14.70
N ALA A 36 -1.93 21.42 15.58
CA ALA A 36 -2.26 21.15 16.98
C ALA A 36 -3.62 20.46 17.14
N ASP A 37 -4.62 20.92 16.40
CA ASP A 37 -6.00 20.43 16.52
C ASP A 37 -6.09 19.03 15.91
N GLU A 38 -5.48 18.80 14.75
CA GLU A 38 -5.40 17.46 14.15
C GLU A 38 -4.63 16.47 15.03
N MET A 39 -3.51 16.92 15.63
CA MET A 39 -2.72 16.10 16.56
C MET A 39 -3.55 15.62 17.74
N VAL A 40 -4.25 16.53 18.41
CA VAL A 40 -5.07 16.20 19.58
C VAL A 40 -6.33 15.42 19.18
N ALA A 41 -6.96 15.76 18.05
CA ALA A 41 -8.12 15.04 17.53
C ALA A 41 -7.78 13.59 17.18
N PHE A 42 -6.62 13.34 16.55
CA PHE A 42 -6.14 11.99 16.28
C PHE A 42 -5.91 11.23 17.59
N ALA A 43 -5.20 11.83 18.54
CA ALA A 43 -4.92 11.20 19.83
C ALA A 43 -6.21 10.83 20.57
N ARG A 44 -7.17 11.75 20.68
CA ARG A 44 -8.47 11.46 21.32
C ARG A 44 -9.20 10.28 20.68
N ARG A 45 -9.07 10.13 19.36
CA ARG A 45 -9.75 9.07 18.62
C ARG A 45 -9.04 7.72 18.70
N PHE A 46 -7.72 7.70 18.63
CA PHE A 46 -6.95 6.47 18.40
C PHE A 46 -5.91 6.15 19.46
N ASP A 47 -5.42 7.14 20.19
CA ASP A 47 -4.32 7.00 21.15
C ASP A 47 -4.47 7.96 22.34
N PRO A 48 -5.51 7.81 23.18
CA PRO A 48 -5.87 8.78 24.21
C PRO A 48 -5.04 8.62 25.49
N GLN A 49 -3.74 8.33 25.35
CA GLN A 49 -2.83 8.35 26.48
C GLN A 49 -2.71 9.79 26.99
N TRP A 50 -2.64 9.96 28.32
CA TRP A 50 -2.77 11.27 28.97
C TRP A 50 -1.79 12.33 28.42
N TYR A 51 -0.56 11.96 28.09
CA TYR A 51 0.46 12.86 27.51
C TYR A 51 0.19 13.30 26.06
N HIS A 52 -0.85 12.78 25.42
CA HIS A 52 -1.32 13.18 24.10
C HIS A 52 -2.59 14.05 24.12
N VAL A 53 -3.34 14.07 25.23
CA VAL A 53 -4.68 14.70 25.26
C VAL A 53 -4.94 15.64 26.43
N ASP A 54 -4.16 15.54 27.51
CA ASP A 54 -4.29 16.37 28.71
C ASP A 54 -3.07 17.28 28.84
N SER A 55 -3.27 18.58 28.61
CA SER A 55 -2.19 19.57 28.63
C SER A 55 -1.55 19.73 30.00
N ASP A 56 -2.35 19.61 31.06
CA ASP A 56 -1.91 19.91 32.43
C ASP A 56 -1.05 18.75 32.94
N LEU A 57 -1.54 17.52 32.78
CA LEU A 57 -0.75 16.32 33.09
C LEU A 57 0.51 16.23 32.22
N ALA A 58 0.42 16.58 30.93
CA ALA A 58 1.58 16.56 30.04
C ALA A 58 2.64 17.61 30.43
N ALA A 59 2.23 18.78 30.91
CA ALA A 59 3.13 19.82 31.39
C ALA A 59 3.92 19.39 32.63
N GLU A 60 3.32 18.59 33.52
CA GLU A 60 3.98 18.02 34.70
C GLU A 60 4.89 16.82 34.39
N SER A 61 4.79 16.28 33.17
CA SER A 61 5.59 15.13 32.76
C SER A 61 7.00 15.48 32.30
N ARG A 62 7.83 14.44 32.12
CA ARG A 62 9.16 14.56 31.50
C ARG A 62 9.14 15.19 30.08
N HIS A 63 7.98 15.24 29.43
CA HIS A 63 7.84 15.79 28.09
C HIS A 63 7.65 17.31 28.07
N GLY A 64 7.25 17.91 29.22
CA GLY A 64 7.08 19.35 29.40
C GLY A 64 5.92 19.95 28.59
N GLY A 65 4.93 19.14 28.24
CA GLY A 65 3.81 19.51 27.37
C GLY A 65 3.36 18.35 26.48
N LEU A 66 2.28 18.57 25.73
CA LEU A 66 1.73 17.58 24.81
C LEU A 66 2.76 17.19 23.75
N ILE A 67 2.80 15.89 23.44
CA ILE A 67 3.53 15.34 22.31
C ILE A 67 2.53 14.63 21.39
N ALA A 68 2.82 14.59 20.10
CA ALA A 68 2.05 13.83 19.14
C ALA A 68 2.09 12.33 19.45
N SER A 69 0.99 11.62 19.19
CA SER A 69 1.00 10.17 19.08
C SER A 69 2.01 9.73 18.02
N GLY A 70 2.78 8.69 18.31
CA GLY A 70 3.71 8.11 17.33
C GLY A 70 2.99 7.65 16.05
N PHE A 71 1.74 7.20 16.15
CA PHE A 71 0.91 6.79 15.01
C PHE A 71 0.35 7.97 14.22
N TYR A 72 0.11 9.11 14.86
CA TYR A 72 -0.19 10.35 14.15
C TYR A 72 0.99 10.76 13.27
N THR A 73 2.21 10.75 13.82
CA THR A 73 3.44 11.05 13.06
C THR A 73 3.64 10.10 11.87
N VAL A 74 3.39 8.79 12.03
CA VAL A 74 3.40 7.83 10.90
C VAL A 74 2.34 8.16 9.86
N SER A 75 1.17 8.64 10.27
CA SER A 75 0.09 9.01 9.35
C SER A 75 0.48 10.24 8.52
N LEU A 76 1.19 11.21 9.10
CA LEU A 76 1.76 12.34 8.37
C LEU A 76 2.81 11.89 7.35
N PHE A 77 3.71 10.97 7.73
CA PHE A 77 4.64 10.34 6.79
C PHE A 77 3.90 9.67 5.62
N MET A 78 2.89 8.85 5.92
CA MET A 78 2.12 8.15 4.89
C MET A 78 1.43 9.14 3.95
N ARG A 79 0.86 10.23 4.49
CA ARG A 79 0.24 11.28 3.69
C ARG A 79 1.23 11.90 2.70
N ALA A 80 2.41 12.30 3.16
CA ALA A 80 3.46 12.86 2.31
C ALA A 80 3.95 11.84 1.26
N TYR A 81 4.08 10.57 1.65
CA TYR A 81 4.46 9.48 0.76
C TYR A 81 3.43 9.25 -0.35
N VAL A 82 2.14 9.32 -0.03
CA VAL A 82 1.07 9.26 -1.04
C VAL A 82 1.16 10.44 -1.98
N ASP A 83 1.19 11.66 -1.46
CA ASP A 83 1.11 12.87 -2.27
C ASP A 83 2.30 12.97 -3.24
N HIS A 84 3.50 12.59 -2.81
CA HIS A 84 4.74 12.81 -3.57
C HIS A 84 5.28 11.59 -4.33
N LEU A 85 4.97 10.35 -3.91
CA LEU A 85 5.42 9.15 -4.61
C LEU A 85 4.28 8.26 -5.09
N LEU A 86 3.40 7.79 -4.19
CA LEU A 86 2.41 6.77 -4.59
C LEU A 86 1.35 7.32 -5.55
N SER A 87 1.10 8.62 -5.55
CA SER A 87 0.18 9.30 -6.48
C SER A 87 0.59 9.18 -7.95
N ARG A 88 1.87 8.86 -8.21
CA ARG A 88 2.47 8.72 -9.55
C ARG A 88 3.10 7.35 -9.81
N ALA A 89 3.42 6.59 -8.77
CA ALA A 89 4.01 5.26 -8.93
C ALA A 89 2.93 4.20 -9.10
N ALA A 90 3.17 3.22 -9.98
CA ALA A 90 2.37 2.01 -10.19
C ALA A 90 2.46 1.07 -8.99
N ALA A 91 2.09 1.60 -7.82
CA ALA A 91 2.13 0.92 -6.54
C ALA A 91 0.95 -0.04 -6.43
N ASP A 92 1.27 -1.26 -6.03
CA ASP A 92 0.31 -2.27 -5.61
C ASP A 92 0.18 -2.18 -4.07
N ALA A 93 0.21 -3.30 -3.37
CA ALA A 93 0.18 -3.34 -1.91
C ALA A 93 1.59 -3.29 -1.28
N SER A 94 1.61 -3.26 0.05
CA SER A 94 2.79 -3.45 0.88
C SER A 94 2.62 -4.72 1.72
N PRO A 95 3.67 -5.56 1.88
CA PRO A 95 3.66 -6.64 2.86
C PRO A 95 3.79 -6.13 4.31
N GLY A 96 3.97 -4.83 4.52
CA GLY A 96 3.99 -4.19 5.83
C GLY A 96 5.29 -3.46 6.17
N LEU A 97 5.29 -2.94 7.39
CA LEU A 97 6.41 -2.29 8.07
C LEU A 97 7.33 -3.35 8.70
N GLU A 98 8.62 -3.26 8.43
CA GLU A 98 9.64 -4.11 9.06
C GLU A 98 10.17 -3.47 10.34
N GLU A 99 10.32 -2.14 10.34
CA GLU A 99 10.79 -1.36 11.47
C GLU A 99 10.05 -0.03 11.56
N LEU A 100 9.73 0.37 12.78
CA LEU A 100 9.28 1.71 13.12
C LEU A 100 10.01 2.18 14.39
N ARG A 101 10.62 3.36 14.33
CA ARG A 101 11.32 4.00 15.44
C ARG A 101 10.82 5.43 15.62
N TRP A 102 10.41 5.75 16.84
CA TRP A 102 10.19 7.12 17.30
C TRP A 102 11.44 7.56 18.06
N LEU A 103 12.20 8.45 17.45
CA LEU A 103 13.55 8.83 17.92
C LEU A 103 13.51 10.08 18.80
N ALA A 104 12.48 10.92 18.62
CA ALA A 104 12.23 12.10 19.44
C ALA A 104 10.73 12.42 19.47
N PRO A 105 10.22 13.03 20.56
CA PRO A 105 8.83 13.48 20.61
C PRO A 105 8.58 14.55 19.55
N VAL A 106 7.43 14.48 18.87
CA VAL A 106 6.94 15.49 17.93
C VAL A 106 5.93 16.38 18.63
N ARG A 107 5.88 17.68 18.31
CA ARG A 107 4.99 18.67 18.93
C ARG A 107 4.27 19.49 17.89
N ALA A 108 3.15 20.10 18.29
CA ALA A 108 2.45 21.09 17.49
C ALA A 108 3.39 22.21 17.03
N GLY A 109 3.26 22.62 15.78
CA GLY A 109 4.12 23.62 15.13
C GLY A 109 5.47 23.09 14.62
N ASP A 110 5.85 21.85 14.93
CA ASP A 110 7.04 21.25 14.33
C ASP A 110 6.92 21.24 12.80
N ARG A 111 7.98 21.65 12.12
CA ARG A 111 8.14 21.47 10.67
C ARG A 111 9.01 20.26 10.43
N LEU A 112 8.47 19.27 9.74
CA LEU A 112 9.09 17.98 9.52
C LEU A 112 9.42 17.82 8.04
N ALA A 113 10.71 17.81 7.68
CA ALA A 113 11.16 17.41 6.36
C ALA A 113 11.07 15.89 6.23
N VAL A 114 10.43 15.43 5.16
CA VAL A 114 10.10 14.02 4.96
C VAL A 114 10.81 13.51 3.71
N ARG A 115 11.42 12.33 3.80
CA ARG A 115 12.01 11.68 2.63
C ARG A 115 11.83 10.17 2.68
N VAL A 116 11.99 9.56 1.51
CA VAL A 116 12.10 8.12 1.35
C VAL A 116 13.34 7.76 0.53
N ASP A 117 14.11 6.82 1.04
CA ASP A 117 15.31 6.28 0.43
C ASP A 117 15.05 4.85 -0.08
N VAL A 118 15.37 4.59 -1.34
CA VAL A 118 15.30 3.24 -1.91
C VAL A 118 16.57 2.47 -1.56
N MET A 119 16.41 1.39 -0.81
CA MET A 119 17.51 0.57 -0.29
C MET A 119 17.79 -0.67 -1.15
N GLY A 120 16.79 -1.14 -1.89
CA GLY A 120 16.87 -2.38 -2.66
C GLY A 120 15.68 -2.52 -3.59
N ALA A 121 15.88 -3.14 -4.75
CA ALA A 121 14.83 -3.43 -5.72
C ALA A 121 15.06 -4.82 -6.32
N ARG A 122 14.05 -5.68 -6.30
CA ARG A 122 14.12 -7.03 -6.89
C ARG A 122 12.81 -7.40 -7.60
N PRO A 123 12.85 -7.85 -8.86
CA PRO A 123 11.68 -8.43 -9.51
C PRO A 123 11.10 -9.59 -8.68
N SER A 124 9.78 -9.74 -8.68
CA SER A 124 9.12 -10.85 -8.00
C SER A 124 9.15 -12.09 -8.88
N THR A 125 9.68 -13.20 -8.35
CA THR A 125 9.59 -14.52 -8.99
C THR A 125 8.24 -15.18 -8.77
N ALA A 126 7.55 -14.85 -7.66
CA ALA A 126 6.26 -15.44 -7.31
C ALA A 126 5.08 -14.75 -8.02
N ARG A 127 5.22 -13.46 -8.36
CA ARG A 127 4.19 -12.68 -9.07
C ARG A 127 4.81 -11.94 -10.26
N PRO A 128 4.91 -12.60 -11.43
CA PRO A 128 5.40 -11.97 -12.66
C PRO A 128 4.64 -10.66 -12.93
N GLY A 129 5.37 -9.62 -13.35
CA GLY A 129 4.82 -8.28 -13.55
C GLY A 129 4.87 -7.35 -12.33
N LEU A 130 5.35 -7.83 -11.17
CA LEU A 130 5.63 -7.00 -10.00
C LEU A 130 7.10 -7.07 -9.60
N GLY A 131 7.59 -6.02 -8.97
CA GLY A 131 8.85 -6.01 -8.23
C GLY A 131 8.64 -5.57 -6.78
N THR A 132 9.55 -6.00 -5.90
CA THR A 132 9.60 -5.59 -4.50
C THR A 132 10.70 -4.56 -4.32
N VAL A 133 10.33 -3.42 -3.74
CA VAL A 133 11.25 -2.34 -3.39
C VAL A 133 11.33 -2.25 -1.87
N SER A 134 12.55 -2.22 -1.32
CA SER A 134 12.82 -1.99 0.10
C SER A 134 13.11 -0.51 0.31
N LEU A 135 12.40 0.12 1.24
CA LEU A 135 12.44 1.57 1.45
C LEU A 135 12.73 1.90 2.91
N THR A 136 13.43 3.02 3.13
CA THR A 136 13.54 3.67 4.44
C THR A 136 12.86 5.02 4.39
N GLY A 137 11.89 5.27 5.26
CA GLY A 137 11.28 6.58 5.46
C GLY A 137 11.93 7.30 6.63
N THR A 138 12.21 8.60 6.46
CA THR A 138 12.81 9.44 7.51
C THR A 138 12.06 10.75 7.61
N MET A 139 11.78 11.18 8.85
CA MET A 139 11.30 12.53 9.16
C MET A 139 12.30 13.26 10.05
N LEU A 140 12.68 14.47 9.64
CA LEU A 140 13.62 15.33 10.34
C LEU A 140 12.91 16.61 10.78
N ARG A 141 12.98 16.96 12.06
CA ARG A 141 12.58 18.29 12.54
C ARG A 141 13.54 19.33 11.95
N LEU A 142 12.95 20.38 11.40
CA LEU A 142 13.66 21.56 10.93
C LEU A 142 13.80 22.60 12.05
N GLY A 143 14.97 23.24 12.09
CA GLY A 143 15.23 24.42 12.89
C GLY A 143 14.67 25.70 12.28
N PRO A 144 14.90 26.86 12.94
CA PRO A 144 14.43 28.17 12.47
C PRO A 144 14.98 28.59 11.09
N ASP A 145 16.10 28.01 10.65
CA ASP A 145 16.75 28.29 9.36
C ASP A 145 16.47 27.20 8.30
N ASP A 146 15.45 26.38 8.51
CA ASP A 146 15.06 25.25 7.66
C ASP A 146 16.14 24.16 7.52
N ARG A 147 17.11 24.12 8.43
CA ARG A 147 18.06 23.01 8.49
C ARG A 147 17.54 21.85 9.34
N PRO A 148 17.79 20.60 8.94
CA PRO A 148 17.52 19.44 9.78
C PRO A 148 18.31 19.51 11.09
N GLU A 149 17.61 19.44 12.22
CA GLU A 149 18.22 19.44 13.56
C GLU A 149 18.13 18.08 14.24
N GLN A 150 17.02 17.36 14.07
CA GLN A 150 16.78 16.12 14.79
C GLN A 150 15.91 15.15 13.99
N GLU A 151 16.33 13.89 13.93
CA GLU A 151 15.48 12.83 13.41
C GLU A 151 14.41 12.45 14.44
N VAL A 152 13.14 12.47 14.01
CA VAL A 152 12.00 12.18 14.89
C VAL A 152 11.38 10.82 14.59
N LEU A 153 11.42 10.38 13.33
CA LEU A 153 10.86 9.11 12.89
C LEU A 153 11.77 8.44 11.86
N ARG A 154 11.98 7.14 12.05
CA ARG A 154 12.55 6.25 11.04
C ARG A 154 11.66 5.05 10.83
N THR A 155 11.48 4.65 9.58
CA THR A 155 10.78 3.42 9.25
C THR A 155 11.48 2.65 8.15
N ARG A 156 11.41 1.32 8.19
CA ARG A 156 11.78 0.43 7.09
C ARG A 156 10.57 -0.38 6.68
N PHE A 157 10.31 -0.46 5.39
CA PHE A 157 9.17 -1.16 4.84
C PHE A 157 9.45 -1.63 3.41
N ARG A 158 8.55 -2.43 2.86
CA ARG A 158 8.61 -2.83 1.45
C ARG A 158 7.35 -2.38 0.73
N GLY A 159 7.48 -2.07 -0.55
CA GLY A 159 6.35 -1.84 -1.45
C GLY A 159 6.45 -2.76 -2.66
N TRP A 160 5.31 -3.14 -3.21
CA TRP A 160 5.23 -3.80 -4.50
C TRP A 160 4.84 -2.80 -5.58
N PHE A 161 5.52 -2.87 -6.72
CA PHE A 161 5.33 -1.95 -7.83
C PHE A 161 5.25 -2.75 -9.12
N ALA A 162 4.39 -2.33 -10.04
CA ALA A 162 4.30 -2.94 -11.35
C ALA A 162 5.58 -2.71 -12.16
N VAL A 163 6.00 -3.77 -12.85
CA VAL A 163 6.98 -3.72 -13.94
C VAL A 163 6.36 -2.95 -15.10
N ARG A 164 7.15 -2.10 -15.77
CA ARG A 164 6.68 -1.34 -16.91
C ARG A 164 6.13 -2.29 -17.99
N PRO A 165 4.92 -2.05 -18.52
CA PRO A 165 4.45 -2.77 -19.70
C PRO A 165 5.42 -2.55 -20.85
N VAL A 166 5.87 -3.64 -21.48
CA VAL A 166 6.58 -3.53 -22.76
C VAL A 166 5.53 -3.14 -23.79
N GLU A 167 5.65 -1.97 -24.40
CA GLU A 167 4.83 -1.63 -25.56
C GLU A 167 5.10 -2.67 -26.65
N ALA A 168 4.05 -3.35 -27.11
CA ALA A 168 4.17 -4.21 -28.28
C ALA A 168 4.49 -3.33 -29.48
N ASP A 169 5.60 -3.61 -30.17
CA ASP A 169 5.89 -2.97 -31.44
C ASP A 169 4.76 -3.34 -32.42
N PRO A 170 4.00 -2.35 -32.96
CA PRO A 170 2.95 -2.64 -33.93
C PRO A 170 3.47 -3.37 -35.18
N ALA A 171 4.78 -3.32 -35.47
CA ALA A 171 5.39 -4.03 -36.58
C ALA A 171 5.51 -5.56 -36.37
N GLU A 172 5.57 -6.05 -35.12
CA GLU A 172 5.63 -7.49 -34.84
C GLU A 172 4.25 -8.16 -34.85
N ALA A 173 3.18 -7.39 -34.61
CA ALA A 173 1.80 -7.90 -34.62
C ALA A 173 1.26 -8.23 -36.02
N GLU A 174 1.83 -7.62 -37.08
CA GLU A 174 1.43 -7.84 -38.48
C GLU A 174 2.22 -8.99 -39.15
N ALA A 175 3.28 -9.50 -38.51
CA ALA A 175 4.15 -10.54 -39.04
C ALA A 175 3.77 -11.97 -38.59
N ALA A 176 2.59 -12.18 -38.01
CA ALA A 176 2.07 -13.53 -37.79
C ALA A 176 1.76 -14.16 -39.17
N PRO A 177 2.33 -15.32 -39.51
CA PRO A 177 2.05 -15.95 -40.79
C PRO A 177 0.56 -16.30 -40.87
N THR A 178 -0.14 -15.76 -41.86
CA THR A 178 -1.44 -16.28 -42.27
C THR A 178 -1.22 -17.70 -42.75
N ASP A 179 -1.59 -18.67 -41.92
CA ASP A 179 -1.63 -20.08 -42.26
C ASP A 179 -2.72 -20.29 -43.32
N ALA A 180 -2.34 -20.11 -44.58
CA ALA A 180 -3.13 -20.41 -45.75
C ALA A 180 -2.64 -21.74 -46.34
N ASP A 181 -2.87 -22.84 -45.63
CA ASP A 181 -2.98 -24.16 -46.25
C ASP A 181 -3.73 -25.16 -45.34
N GLN A 182 -5.05 -25.29 -45.53
CA GLN A 182 -5.76 -26.49 -45.12
C GLN A 182 -6.27 -27.22 -46.36
N PRO A 183 -5.71 -28.39 -46.72
CA PRO A 183 -6.34 -29.26 -47.70
C PRO A 183 -7.54 -29.98 -47.06
N GLY A 184 -8.62 -30.07 -47.82
CA GLY A 184 -9.94 -30.50 -47.38
C GLY A 184 -9.99 -31.86 -46.71
N ALA A 185 -10.79 -31.94 -45.65
CA ALA A 185 -11.23 -33.20 -45.06
C ALA A 185 -12.61 -33.57 -45.63
N ASP A 186 -12.61 -34.67 -46.37
CA ASP A 186 -13.75 -35.43 -46.85
C ASP A 186 -14.65 -35.86 -45.66
N GLN A 187 -15.96 -35.60 -45.77
CA GLN A 187 -16.96 -36.26 -44.93
C GLN A 187 -17.24 -37.65 -45.49
N PRO A 188 -17.51 -38.63 -44.63
CA PRO A 188 -18.73 -39.40 -44.87
C PRO A 188 -19.56 -39.68 -43.62
N ASP A 189 -20.84 -39.36 -43.79
CA ASP A 189 -22.01 -40.20 -43.59
C ASP A 189 -22.47 -40.61 -42.18
N SER A 190 -23.79 -40.52 -42.06
CA SER A 190 -24.63 -40.62 -40.88
C SER A 190 -25.40 -41.93 -40.86
N GLY A 191 -25.45 -42.61 -39.71
CA GLY A 191 -26.36 -43.74 -39.47
C GLY A 191 -26.27 -44.30 -38.03
N PRO A 192 -27.36 -44.86 -37.46
CA PRO A 192 -27.83 -44.48 -36.12
C PRO A 192 -27.88 -45.62 -35.07
N THR A 193 -28.45 -45.28 -33.89
CA THR A 193 -29.03 -46.12 -32.79
C THR A 193 -28.10 -46.49 -31.62
N ALA A 194 -28.53 -46.66 -30.35
CA ALA A 194 -29.70 -46.28 -29.53
C ALA A 194 -29.45 -46.72 -28.05
N ALA A 195 -30.11 -46.05 -27.08
CA ALA A 195 -30.49 -46.48 -25.69
C ALA A 195 -29.36 -46.91 -24.70
N ASP A 196 -29.43 -46.83 -23.37
CA ASP A 196 -30.50 -46.69 -22.35
C ASP A 196 -29.77 -46.30 -21.01
N ALA A 197 -30.21 -45.36 -20.17
CA ALA A 197 -31.16 -45.45 -19.04
C ALA A 197 -30.54 -45.28 -17.62
N SER A 198 -31.11 -44.33 -16.87
CA SER A 198 -31.39 -44.27 -15.40
C SER A 198 -30.26 -44.43 -14.37
N THR A 199 -30.14 -43.57 -13.34
CA THR A 199 -30.98 -43.56 -12.10
C THR A 199 -30.63 -42.31 -11.27
N VAL A 200 -31.53 -41.35 -11.04
CA VAL A 200 -32.35 -41.06 -9.83
C VAL A 200 -31.63 -41.13 -8.47
N GLY A 201 -31.73 -40.06 -7.67
CA GLY A 201 -31.37 -40.05 -6.25
C GLY A 201 -31.49 -38.67 -5.59
N SER A 202 -32.73 -38.25 -5.32
CA SER A 202 -33.08 -37.08 -4.50
C SER A 202 -32.82 -37.34 -3.01
N SER A 203 -32.47 -36.30 -2.25
CA SER A 203 -33.12 -36.04 -0.95
C SER A 203 -32.82 -34.63 -0.45
N ASP A 204 -33.92 -33.89 -0.25
CA ASP A 204 -34.05 -32.63 0.47
C ASP A 204 -33.59 -32.71 1.93
N GLY A 205 -33.25 -31.55 2.49
CA GLY A 205 -33.05 -31.33 3.92
C GLY A 205 -32.76 -29.86 4.24
N ASP A 206 -33.81 -29.04 4.25
CA ASP A 206 -33.83 -27.62 4.63
C ASP A 206 -33.90 -27.46 6.19
N PRO A 207 -33.96 -26.26 6.80
CA PRO A 207 -33.00 -25.84 7.83
C PRO A 207 -33.65 -25.53 9.20
N ALA A 208 -32.84 -25.30 10.23
CA ALA A 208 -33.27 -24.61 11.46
C ALA A 208 -32.06 -23.90 12.09
N GLN A 209 -32.09 -22.57 12.20
CA GLN A 209 -32.30 -21.77 13.43
C GLN A 209 -31.29 -22.03 14.57
N SER A 210 -30.93 -21.10 15.46
CA SER A 210 -30.85 -19.64 15.57
C SER A 210 -30.13 -19.41 16.93
N SER A 211 -29.71 -18.16 17.17
CA SER A 211 -29.55 -17.55 18.51
C SER A 211 -28.35 -17.91 19.39
N GLY A 212 -27.77 -16.87 20.02
CA GLY A 212 -27.21 -16.98 21.37
C GLY A 212 -25.78 -16.49 21.58
N SER A 213 -25.55 -15.17 21.57
CA SER A 213 -24.44 -14.57 22.33
C SER A 213 -24.76 -14.60 23.83
N PRO A 214 -23.75 -14.67 24.71
CA PRO A 214 -23.82 -13.90 25.93
C PRO A 214 -22.56 -13.06 26.18
N GLU A 215 -22.85 -11.82 26.56
CA GLU A 215 -22.01 -10.81 27.17
C GLU A 215 -21.94 -11.06 28.69
N ALA A 216 -20.75 -10.93 29.30
CA ALA A 216 -20.44 -10.70 30.73
C ALA A 216 -18.97 -11.13 30.97
N GLN A 217 -18.13 -10.54 31.82
CA GLN A 217 -18.17 -9.44 32.77
C GLN A 217 -16.70 -9.21 33.16
N ARG A 218 -16.29 -7.96 33.44
CA ARG A 218 -15.03 -7.65 34.13
C ARG A 218 -15.23 -7.77 35.64
N PRO A 219 -14.17 -8.07 36.40
CA PRO A 219 -14.08 -7.63 37.79
C PRO A 219 -12.87 -6.72 38.05
N ASP A 220 -13.16 -5.70 38.87
CA ASP A 220 -12.38 -4.94 39.87
C ASP A 220 -10.88 -4.61 39.64
#